data_AF-A0A9X2KSG9-F1
#
_entry.id   AF-A0A9X2KSG9-F1
#
_cell.length_a   1.000
_cell.length_b   1.000
_cell.length_c   1.000
_cell.angle_alpha   90.00
_cell.angle_beta   90.00
_cell.angle_gamma   90.00
#
_symmetry.space_group_name_H-M   'P 1'
#
loop_
_entity.id
_entity.type
_entity.pdbx_description
1 polymer ?
#
loop_
_entity_poly.entity_id
_entity_poly.type
_entity_poly.pdbx_seq_one_letter_code
_entity_poly.pdbx_strand_id
1 'polypeptide(L)'
;MLKPFFDAFGGSATAATILVAGIGLAGVLGGALASYLTSHQTAYVNAITTERMKWVNTLRTNIAQVVALMFAVKSFDGDDDYPRDAFIKDLREANVLANTVTLQLNPRSLVDRNIILILFAIQECGTAVAWRESLDAMANALGEHAQWLLKMEWERVKVEARSPLGKWRHRKSYQRIVDEYEQFARRGNGLPQARHLTRHARLPEYLRS
;
A
#
# COMPACT_ATOMS: atom_id res chain seq x y z
N MET A 1 -60.10 -1.06 21.06
CA MET A 1 -59.93 -0.34 19.78
C MET A 1 -59.57 -1.24 18.58
N LEU A 2 -59.26 -2.53 18.75
CA LEU A 2 -58.94 -3.42 17.61
C LEU A 2 -60.16 -4.20 17.06
N LYS A 3 -61.28 -4.24 17.79
CA LYS A 3 -62.50 -4.98 17.40
C LYS A 3 -63.03 -4.64 15.99
N PRO A 4 -63.21 -3.35 15.61
CA PRO A 4 -63.69 -3.02 14.26
C PRO A 4 -62.68 -3.36 13.15
N PHE A 5 -61.38 -3.45 13.47
CA PHE A 5 -60.36 -3.88 12.52
C PHE A 5 -60.43 -5.40 12.27
N PHE A 6 -60.66 -6.20 13.31
CA PHE A 6 -60.82 -7.66 13.18
C PHE A 6 -62.12 -8.07 12.49
N ASP A 7 -63.21 -7.33 12.71
CA ASP A 7 -64.51 -7.62 12.09
C ASP A 7 -64.51 -7.29 10.58
N ALA A 8 -63.73 -6.28 10.14
CA ALA A 8 -63.57 -5.91 8.73
C ALA A 8 -62.83 -6.96 7.88
N PHE A 9 -62.05 -7.85 8.50
CA PHE A 9 -61.27 -8.88 7.80
C PHE A 9 -61.87 -10.28 7.89
N GLY A 10 -63.12 -10.44 8.33
CA GLY A 10 -63.82 -11.73 8.34
C GLY A 10 -63.54 -12.61 9.56
N GLY A 11 -63.05 -12.03 10.66
CA GLY A 11 -62.82 -12.71 11.94
C GLY A 11 -61.38 -12.62 12.45
N SER A 12 -61.17 -13.01 13.70
CA SER A 12 -59.85 -12.95 14.37
C SER A 12 -58.81 -13.87 13.72
N ALA A 13 -59.23 -14.97 13.10
CA ALA A 13 -58.34 -15.94 12.45
C ALA A 13 -57.77 -15.45 11.11
N THR A 14 -58.58 -14.81 10.27
CA THR A 14 -58.16 -14.28 8.96
C THR A 14 -57.21 -13.10 9.10
N ALA A 15 -57.49 -12.19 10.04
CA ALA A 15 -56.61 -11.07 10.35
C ALA A 15 -55.23 -11.53 10.89
N ALA A 16 -55.21 -12.57 11.73
CA ALA A 16 -53.94 -13.15 12.22
C ALA A 16 -53.12 -13.74 11.07
N THR A 17 -53.75 -14.46 10.14
CA THR A 17 -53.09 -15.02 8.95
C THR A 17 -52.49 -13.94 8.04
N ILE A 18 -53.21 -12.85 7.79
CA ILE A 18 -52.71 -11.72 6.99
C ILE A 18 -51.50 -11.07 7.66
N LEU A 19 -51.55 -10.88 8.97
CA LEU A 19 -50.45 -10.28 9.73
C LEU A 19 -49.19 -11.15 9.70
N VAL A 20 -49.33 -12.47 9.90
CA VAL A 20 -48.21 -13.43 9.81
C VAL A 20 -47.64 -13.47 8.39
N ALA A 21 -48.48 -13.50 7.37
CA ALA A 21 -48.05 -13.46 5.97
C ALA A 21 -47.30 -12.15 5.63
N GLY A 22 -47.78 -11.02 6.14
CA GLY A 22 -47.13 -9.72 5.99
C GLY A 22 -45.74 -9.67 6.64
N ILE A 23 -45.60 -10.20 7.86
CA ILE A 23 -44.30 -10.31 8.55
C ILE A 23 -43.36 -11.23 7.76
N GLY A 24 -43.85 -12.37 7.28
CA GLY A 24 -43.07 -13.30 6.47
C GLY A 24 -42.53 -12.65 5.20
N LEU A 25 -43.39 -11.94 4.47
CA LEU A 25 -43.03 -11.24 3.24
C LEU A 25 -42.05 -10.08 3.49
N ALA A 26 -42.26 -9.29 4.55
CA ALA A 26 -41.33 -8.25 4.97
C ALA A 26 -39.95 -8.82 5.35
N GLY A 27 -39.91 -9.97 6.01
CA GLY A 27 -38.68 -10.67 6.35
C GLY A 27 -37.91 -11.15 5.12
N VAL A 28 -38.61 -11.73 4.13
CA VAL A 28 -38.00 -12.17 2.87
C VAL A 28 -37.46 -10.99 2.07
N LEU A 29 -38.25 -9.93 1.89
CA LEU A 29 -37.82 -8.73 1.15
C LEU A 29 -36.67 -8.01 1.86
N GLY A 30 -36.75 -7.88 3.19
CA GLY A 30 -35.69 -7.29 4.00
C GLY A 30 -34.40 -8.10 3.93
N GLY A 31 -34.49 -9.43 4.03
CA GLY A 31 -33.35 -10.34 3.87
C GLY A 31 -32.73 -10.28 2.48
N ALA A 32 -33.54 -10.26 1.43
CA ALA A 32 -33.09 -10.12 0.05
C ALA A 32 -32.38 -8.78 -0.19
N LEU A 33 -32.93 -7.67 0.31
CA LEU A 33 -32.31 -6.35 0.19
C LEU A 33 -30.98 -6.27 0.95
N ALA A 34 -30.94 -6.77 2.19
CA ALA A 34 -29.71 -6.82 2.97
C ALA A 34 -28.63 -7.68 2.30
N SER A 35 -29.03 -8.82 1.73
CA SER A 35 -28.14 -9.72 0.97
C SER A 35 -27.60 -9.04 -0.29
N TYR A 36 -28.47 -8.37 -1.05
CA TYR A 36 -28.10 -7.62 -2.24
C TYR A 36 -27.09 -6.50 -1.95
N LEU A 37 -27.34 -5.68 -0.92
CA LEU A 37 -26.43 -4.60 -0.53
C LEU A 37 -25.08 -5.14 -0.05
N THR A 38 -25.08 -6.21 0.74
CA THR A 38 -23.84 -6.84 1.24
C THR A 38 -23.03 -7.47 0.10
N SER A 39 -23.70 -8.07 -0.88
CA SER A 39 -23.08 -8.66 -2.06
C SER A 39 -22.36 -7.60 -2.91
N HIS A 40 -23.02 -6.48 -3.21
CA HIS A 40 -22.43 -5.38 -3.97
C HIS A 40 -21.21 -4.76 -3.27
N GLN A 41 -21.31 -4.52 -1.96
CA GLN A 41 -20.18 -3.99 -1.19
C GLN A 41 -18.99 -4.95 -1.20
N THR A 42 -19.24 -6.25 -1.07
CA THR A 42 -18.21 -7.28 -1.11
C THR A 42 -17.52 -7.34 -2.48
N ALA A 43 -18.30 -7.29 -3.57
CA ALA A 43 -17.75 -7.28 -4.93
C ALA A 43 -16.85 -6.06 -5.18
N TYR A 44 -17.28 -4.87 -4.74
CA TYR A 44 -16.50 -3.64 -4.86
C TYR A 44 -15.18 -3.70 -4.05
N VAL A 45 -15.24 -4.15 -2.79
CA VAL A 45 -14.05 -4.30 -1.94
C VAL A 45 -13.08 -5.33 -2.53
N ASN A 46 -13.59 -6.44 -3.07
CA ASN A 46 -12.76 -7.46 -3.72
C ASN A 46 -12.07 -6.90 -4.97
N ALA A 47 -12.79 -6.15 -5.82
CA ALA A 47 -12.21 -5.53 -7.00
C ALA A 47 -11.06 -4.58 -6.65
N ILE A 48 -11.26 -3.68 -5.67
CA ILE A 48 -10.21 -2.76 -5.20
C ILE A 48 -9.03 -3.54 -4.62
N THR A 49 -9.30 -4.57 -3.82
CA THR A 49 -8.25 -5.39 -3.21
C THR A 49 -7.41 -6.07 -4.29
N THR A 50 -8.03 -6.60 -5.34
CA THR A 50 -7.33 -7.20 -6.47
C THR A 50 -6.45 -6.19 -7.20
N GLU A 51 -6.96 -5.00 -7.54
CA GLU A 51 -6.16 -3.96 -8.19
C GLU A 51 -5.00 -3.47 -7.30
N ARG A 52 -5.24 -3.33 -5.99
CA ARG A 52 -4.18 -2.99 -5.03
C ARG A 52 -3.10 -4.07 -4.98
N MET A 53 -3.47 -5.34 -4.94
CA MET A 53 -2.50 -6.45 -4.94
C MET A 53 -1.67 -6.48 -6.22
N LYS A 54 -2.28 -6.18 -7.37
CA LYS A 54 -1.54 -6.03 -8.64
C LYS A 54 -0.53 -4.89 -8.53
N TRP A 55 -0.96 -3.70 -8.09
CA TRP A 55 -0.07 -2.55 -7.88
C TRP A 55 1.08 -2.88 -6.92
N VAL A 56 0.80 -3.47 -5.76
CA VAL A 56 1.82 -3.89 -4.78
C VAL A 56 2.82 -4.87 -5.38
N ASN A 57 2.37 -5.85 -6.16
CA ASN A 57 3.25 -6.82 -6.80
C ASN A 57 4.12 -6.17 -7.87
N THR A 58 3.57 -5.29 -8.70
CA THR A 58 4.34 -4.51 -9.68
C THR A 58 5.38 -3.64 -8.98
N LEU A 59 5.00 -2.94 -7.91
CA LEU A 59 5.89 -2.10 -7.12
C LEU A 59 7.05 -2.92 -6.52
N ARG A 60 6.75 -4.09 -5.95
CA ARG A 60 7.78 -5.00 -5.41
C ARG A 60 8.76 -5.44 -6.49
N THR A 61 8.27 -5.85 -7.66
CA THR A 61 9.12 -6.25 -8.79
C THR A 61 10.00 -5.10 -9.26
N ASN A 62 9.44 -3.90 -9.42
CA ASN A 62 10.19 -2.72 -9.86
C ASN A 62 11.29 -2.36 -8.84
N ILE A 63 10.98 -2.37 -7.53
CA ILE A 63 11.97 -2.11 -6.48
C ILE A 63 13.08 -3.16 -6.49
N ALA A 64 12.74 -4.45 -6.63
CA ALA A 64 13.73 -5.51 -6.71
C ALA A 64 14.64 -5.36 -7.94
N GLN A 65 14.10 -4.94 -9.08
CA GLN A 65 14.87 -4.66 -10.28
C GLN A 65 15.81 -3.45 -10.10
N VAL A 66 15.34 -2.36 -9.48
CA VAL A 66 16.21 -1.22 -9.13
C VAL A 66 17.37 -1.70 -8.27
N VAL A 67 17.11 -2.47 -7.22
CA VAL A 67 18.15 -3.01 -6.33
C VAL A 67 19.13 -3.91 -7.10
N ALA A 68 18.64 -4.79 -7.97
CA ALA A 68 19.49 -5.67 -8.77
C ALA A 68 20.41 -4.87 -9.73
N LEU A 69 19.85 -3.87 -10.42
CA LEU A 69 20.62 -3.00 -11.31
C LEU A 69 21.64 -2.16 -10.54
N MET A 70 21.32 -1.71 -9.33
CA MET A 70 22.30 -1.02 -8.48
C MET A 70 23.50 -1.90 -8.14
N PHE A 71 23.27 -3.19 -7.83
CA PHE A 71 24.37 -4.12 -7.61
C PHE A 71 25.18 -4.39 -8.88
N ALA A 72 24.52 -4.49 -10.04
CA ALA A 72 25.21 -4.62 -11.33
C ALA A 72 26.09 -3.39 -11.64
N VAL A 73 25.54 -2.19 -11.48
CA VAL A 73 26.25 -0.91 -11.63
C VAL A 73 27.41 -0.79 -10.66
N LYS A 74 27.27 -1.27 -9.41
CA LYS A 74 28.35 -1.28 -8.42
C LYS A 74 29.50 -2.20 -8.82
N SER A 75 29.22 -3.35 -9.44
CA SER A 75 30.23 -4.31 -9.89
C SER A 75 31.10 -3.79 -11.04
N PHE A 76 30.73 -2.68 -11.67
CA PHE A 76 31.58 -2.02 -12.65
C PHE A 76 32.81 -1.40 -11.97
N ASP A 77 33.96 -2.06 -12.11
CA ASP A 77 35.25 -1.57 -11.60
C ASP A 77 36.06 -0.76 -12.60
N GLY A 78 35.53 -0.55 -13.81
CA GLY A 78 36.33 -0.06 -14.93
C GLY A 78 37.39 -1.07 -15.41
N ASP A 79 37.44 -2.26 -14.79
CA ASP A 79 38.21 -3.41 -15.24
C ASP A 79 37.41 -4.20 -16.29
N ASP A 80 38.11 -4.77 -17.27
CA ASP A 80 37.65 -5.12 -18.62
C ASP A 80 36.45 -6.10 -18.75
N ASP A 81 35.97 -6.71 -17.66
CA ASP A 81 34.94 -7.76 -17.71
C ASP A 81 33.50 -7.24 -17.85
N TYR A 82 33.22 -5.98 -17.50
CA TYR A 82 31.87 -5.42 -17.61
C TYR A 82 31.82 -4.28 -18.65
N PRO A 83 31.22 -4.49 -19.83
CA PRO A 83 31.24 -3.52 -20.91
C PRO A 83 30.66 -2.18 -20.51
N ARG A 84 31.34 -1.08 -20.86
CA ARG A 84 30.86 0.30 -20.63
C ARG A 84 29.46 0.53 -21.19
N ASP A 85 29.13 -0.06 -22.34
CA ASP A 85 27.79 0.06 -22.93
C ASP A 85 26.72 -0.64 -22.10
N ALA A 86 27.06 -1.79 -21.48
CA ALA A 86 26.18 -2.48 -20.55
C ALA A 86 25.96 -1.63 -19.28
N PHE A 87 27.01 -1.01 -18.76
CA PHE A 87 26.92 -0.08 -17.63
C PHE A 87 25.98 1.10 -17.89
N ILE A 88 26.13 1.77 -19.04
CA ILE A 88 25.28 2.91 -19.40
C ILE A 88 23.82 2.46 -19.56
N LYS A 89 23.61 1.28 -20.15
CA LYS A 89 22.27 0.69 -20.29
C LYS A 89 21.63 0.40 -18.94
N ASP A 90 22.33 -0.30 -18.06
CA ASP A 90 21.81 -0.71 -16.74
C ASP A 90 21.53 0.51 -15.85
N LEU A 91 22.41 1.53 -15.90
CA LEU A 91 22.18 2.80 -15.20
C LEU A 91 20.94 3.54 -15.72
N ARG A 92 20.75 3.57 -17.05
CA ARG A 92 19.56 4.18 -17.66
C ARG A 92 18.29 3.43 -17.26
N GLU A 93 18.32 2.10 -17.26
CA GLU A 93 17.21 1.26 -16.85
C GLU A 93 16.87 1.46 -15.37
N ALA A 94 17.87 1.52 -14.50
CA ALA A 94 17.70 1.82 -13.08
C ALA A 94 17.01 3.18 -12.87
N ASN A 95 17.43 4.21 -13.62
CA ASN A 95 16.82 5.54 -13.55
C ASN A 95 15.36 5.56 -14.01
N VAL A 96 15.04 4.84 -15.09
CA VAL A 96 13.65 4.72 -15.58
C VAL A 96 12.77 4.00 -14.55
N LEU A 97 13.27 2.91 -13.96
CA LEU A 97 12.56 2.17 -12.94
C LEU A 97 12.38 2.99 -11.65
N ALA A 98 13.41 3.70 -11.20
CA ALA A 98 13.33 4.57 -10.02
C ALA A 98 12.28 5.67 -10.20
N ASN A 99 12.21 6.30 -11.39
CA ASN A 99 11.17 7.26 -11.72
C ASN A 99 9.77 6.61 -11.78
N THR A 100 9.67 5.41 -12.33
CA THR A 100 8.42 4.64 -12.38
C THR A 100 7.91 4.32 -10.98
N VAL A 101 8.79 3.86 -10.09
CA VAL A 101 8.46 3.61 -8.68
C VAL A 101 8.04 4.90 -7.98
N THR A 102 8.75 6.00 -8.21
CA THR A 102 8.43 7.31 -7.62
C THR A 102 7.02 7.77 -7.99
N LEU A 103 6.61 7.59 -9.25
CA LEU A 103 5.25 7.92 -9.72
C LEU A 103 4.14 7.05 -9.11
N GLN A 104 4.49 5.84 -8.67
CA GLN A 104 3.55 4.89 -8.05
C GLN A 104 3.34 5.14 -6.56
N LEU A 105 4.19 5.96 -5.93
CA LEU A 105 4.22 6.20 -4.49
C LEU A 105 3.52 7.51 -4.09
N ASN A 106 2.98 7.55 -2.88
CA ASN A 106 2.32 8.73 -2.34
C ASN A 106 3.29 9.58 -1.51
N PRO A 107 3.68 10.79 -1.94
CA PRO A 107 4.67 11.60 -1.23
C PRO A 107 4.21 12.06 0.17
N ARG A 108 2.91 11.99 0.48
CA ARG A 108 2.36 12.34 1.79
C ARG A 108 2.48 11.20 2.82
N SER A 109 2.71 9.97 2.37
CA SER A 109 2.95 8.84 3.25
C SER A 109 4.42 8.83 3.69
N LEU A 110 4.67 8.67 4.99
CA LEU A 110 6.03 8.72 5.53
C LEU A 110 6.93 7.63 4.93
N VAL A 111 6.40 6.41 4.74
CA VAL A 111 7.17 5.28 4.21
C VAL A 111 7.51 5.47 2.74
N ASP A 112 6.52 5.84 1.94
CA ASP A 112 6.65 6.18 0.54
C ASP A 112 7.65 7.33 0.34
N ARG A 113 7.55 8.40 1.15
CA ARG A 113 8.46 9.54 1.09
C ARG A 113 9.92 9.12 1.32
N ASN A 114 10.16 8.24 2.29
CA ASN A 114 11.51 7.74 2.56
C ASN A 114 12.04 6.87 1.41
N ILE A 115 11.19 6.03 0.80
CA ILE A 115 11.54 5.29 -0.42
C ILE A 115 11.93 6.26 -1.55
N ILE A 116 11.11 7.29 -1.79
CA ILE A 116 11.37 8.31 -2.80
C ILE A 116 12.72 9.00 -2.56
N LEU A 117 13.01 9.39 -1.31
CA LEU A 117 14.28 10.03 -0.95
C LEU A 117 15.49 9.13 -1.23
N ILE A 118 15.37 7.82 -0.95
CA ILE A 118 16.43 6.85 -1.24
C ILE A 118 16.61 6.70 -2.75
N LEU A 119 15.52 6.60 -3.52
CA LEU A 119 15.61 6.53 -4.99
C LEU A 119 16.29 7.77 -5.58
N PHE A 120 15.96 8.97 -5.11
CA PHE A 120 16.66 10.18 -5.52
C PHE A 120 18.15 10.14 -5.17
N ALA A 121 18.50 9.69 -3.96
CA ALA A 121 19.88 9.54 -3.55
C ALA A 121 20.66 8.58 -4.48
N ILE A 122 20.04 7.47 -4.86
CA ILE A 122 20.62 6.48 -5.77
C ILE A 122 20.88 7.10 -7.15
N GLN A 123 19.91 7.82 -7.70
CA GLN A 123 20.02 8.47 -9.01
C GLN A 123 21.17 9.50 -9.04
N GLU A 124 21.33 10.29 -7.98
CA GLU A 124 22.43 11.26 -7.86
C GLU A 124 23.81 10.57 -7.71
N CYS A 125 23.86 9.44 -7.00
CA CYS A 125 25.10 8.72 -6.72
C CYS A 125 25.67 7.97 -7.94
N GLY A 126 24.83 7.59 -8.92
CA GLY A 126 25.23 6.82 -10.10
C GLY A 126 26.28 7.47 -11.01
N THR A 127 26.75 8.68 -10.68
CA THR A 127 27.70 9.46 -11.47
C THR A 127 29.13 9.49 -10.89
N ALA A 128 29.36 9.02 -9.65
CA ALA A 128 30.67 9.14 -8.99
C ALA A 128 31.18 7.85 -8.35
N VAL A 129 32.48 7.57 -8.54
CA VAL A 129 33.17 6.33 -8.09
C VAL A 129 33.19 6.18 -6.56
N ALA A 130 33.12 7.29 -5.83
CA ALA A 130 33.22 7.33 -4.36
C ALA A 130 32.01 6.71 -3.61
N TRP A 131 30.96 6.28 -4.31
CA TRP A 131 29.67 5.92 -3.68
C TRP A 131 29.41 4.42 -3.53
N ARG A 132 30.35 3.52 -3.84
CA ARG A 132 30.12 2.06 -3.81
C ARG A 132 29.61 1.53 -2.48
N GLU A 133 30.22 1.96 -1.37
CA GLU A 133 29.78 1.57 -0.03
C GLU A 133 28.40 2.17 0.32
N SER A 134 28.11 3.36 -0.21
CA SER A 134 26.81 4.01 -0.02
C SER A 134 25.71 3.36 -0.84
N LEU A 135 26.00 2.77 -2.00
CA LEU A 135 25.03 2.06 -2.84
C LEU A 135 24.47 0.81 -2.15
N ASP A 136 25.30 0.02 -1.47
CA ASP A 136 24.81 -1.13 -0.69
C ASP A 136 23.90 -0.67 0.45
N ALA A 137 24.32 0.36 1.18
CA ALA A 137 23.54 0.91 2.27
C ALA A 137 22.18 1.42 1.77
N MET A 138 22.16 2.11 0.63
CA MET A 138 20.94 2.60 -0.03
C MET A 138 20.05 1.47 -0.56
N ALA A 139 20.62 0.43 -1.17
CA ALA A 139 19.88 -0.71 -1.67
C ALA A 139 19.22 -1.51 -0.52
N ASN A 140 19.97 -1.74 0.56
CA ASN A 140 19.46 -2.40 1.76
C ASN A 140 18.35 -1.56 2.42
N ALA A 141 18.59 -0.27 2.58
CA ALA A 141 17.61 0.70 3.06
C ALA A 141 16.32 0.67 2.24
N LEU A 142 16.43 0.73 0.91
CA LEU A 142 15.29 0.66 0.00
C LEU A 142 14.49 -0.64 0.21
N GLY A 143 15.19 -1.76 0.36
CA GLY A 143 14.59 -3.05 0.68
C GLY A 143 13.82 -3.05 2.01
N GLU A 144 14.43 -2.54 3.09
CA GLU A 144 13.80 -2.44 4.41
C GLU A 144 12.55 -1.56 4.39
N HIS A 145 12.63 -0.38 3.75
CA HIS A 145 11.49 0.52 3.61
C HIS A 145 10.37 -0.08 2.76
N ALA A 146 10.71 -0.81 1.69
CA ALA A 146 9.73 -1.54 0.89
C ALA A 146 9.03 -2.64 1.72
N GLN A 147 9.76 -3.36 2.57
CA GLN A 147 9.16 -4.36 3.47
C GLN A 147 8.16 -3.73 4.46
N TRP A 148 8.48 -2.55 5.00
CA TRP A 148 7.55 -1.80 5.84
C TRP A 148 6.29 -1.37 5.11
N LEU A 149 6.43 -0.86 3.88
CA LEU A 149 5.29 -0.52 3.02
C LEU A 149 4.39 -1.74 2.81
N LEU A 150 4.97 -2.90 2.47
CA LEU A 150 4.24 -4.15 2.28
C LEU A 150 3.51 -4.60 3.55
N LYS A 151 4.16 -4.50 4.72
CA LYS A 151 3.56 -4.82 6.02
C LYS A 151 2.37 -3.91 6.33
N MET A 152 2.49 -2.61 6.06
CA MET A 152 1.40 -1.65 6.25
C MET A 152 0.22 -1.92 5.32
N GLU A 153 0.47 -2.17 4.04
CA GLU A 153 -0.60 -2.46 3.07
C GLU A 153 -1.31 -3.78 3.40
N TRP A 154 -0.58 -4.81 3.83
CA TRP A 154 -1.18 -6.06 4.28
C TRP A 154 -2.14 -5.87 5.46
N GLU A 155 -1.75 -5.04 6.43
CA GLU A 155 -2.57 -4.78 7.61
C GLU A 155 -3.76 -3.87 7.28
N ARG A 156 -3.60 -2.94 6.34
CA ARG A 156 -4.72 -2.17 5.78
C ARG A 156 -5.75 -3.09 5.10
N VAL A 157 -5.31 -4.05 4.28
CA VAL A 157 -6.21 -5.03 3.64
C VAL A 157 -6.94 -5.88 4.68
N LYS A 158 -6.27 -6.32 5.76
CA LYS A 158 -6.92 -7.05 6.86
C LYS A 158 -8.00 -6.22 7.56
N VAL A 159 -7.78 -4.91 7.73
CA VAL A 159 -8.78 -4.01 8.30
C VAL A 159 -9.98 -3.89 7.35
N GLU A 160 -9.72 -3.67 6.06
CA GLU A 160 -10.76 -3.45 5.05
C GLU A 160 -11.67 -4.67 4.83
N ALA A 161 -11.10 -5.88 4.84
CA ALA A 161 -11.82 -7.14 4.64
C ALA A 161 -12.75 -7.54 5.82
N ARG A 162 -12.71 -6.81 6.94
CA ARG A 162 -13.50 -7.14 8.15
C ARG A 162 -14.81 -6.38 8.24
N SER A 163 -15.75 -6.93 9.01
CA SER A 163 -17.00 -6.27 9.39
C SER A 163 -16.73 -4.97 10.21
N PRO A 164 -17.69 -4.03 10.30
CA PRO A 164 -17.52 -2.78 11.03
C PRO A 164 -17.03 -2.95 12.48
N LEU A 165 -17.56 -3.94 13.21
CA LEU A 165 -17.11 -4.30 14.56
C LEU A 165 -15.66 -4.81 14.58
N GLY A 166 -15.25 -5.57 13.54
CA GLY A 166 -13.89 -6.04 13.37
C GLY A 166 -12.89 -4.92 13.04
N LYS A 167 -13.32 -3.89 12.29
CA LYS A 167 -12.49 -2.72 11.92
C LYS A 167 -12.00 -1.95 13.14
N TRP A 168 -12.85 -1.76 14.15
CA TRP A 168 -12.49 -1.04 15.37
C TRP A 168 -11.32 -1.70 16.12
N ARG A 169 -11.34 -3.04 16.29
CA ARG A 169 -10.27 -3.77 16.98
C ARG A 169 -8.95 -3.71 16.21
N HIS A 170 -8.98 -3.77 14.88
CA HIS A 170 -7.78 -3.81 14.05
C HIS A 170 -7.17 -2.45 13.73
N ARG A 171 -7.92 -1.35 13.88
CA ARG A 171 -7.36 0.00 13.74
C ARG A 171 -6.17 0.25 14.68
N LYS A 172 -6.21 -0.34 15.89
CA LYS A 172 -5.09 -0.29 16.86
C LYS A 172 -3.85 -1.07 16.37
N SER A 173 -4.05 -2.16 15.64
CA SER A 173 -2.95 -2.95 15.04
C SER A 173 -2.25 -2.14 13.95
N TYR A 174 -3.02 -1.53 13.06
CA TYR A 174 -2.49 -0.68 12.00
C TYR A 174 -1.70 0.50 12.58
N GLN A 175 -2.26 1.21 13.57
CA GLN A 175 -1.58 2.34 14.20
C GLN A 175 -0.25 1.92 14.84
N ARG A 176 -0.21 0.77 15.51
CA ARG A 176 1.03 0.24 16.10
C ARG A 176 2.13 0.06 15.07
N ILE A 177 1.80 -0.43 13.88
CA ILE A 177 2.78 -0.66 12.81
C ILE A 177 3.29 0.65 12.24
N VAL A 178 2.41 1.66 12.13
CA VAL A 178 2.81 3.03 11.76
C VAL A 178 3.76 3.59 12.82
N ASP A 179 3.43 3.45 14.11
CA ASP A 179 4.27 3.94 15.21
C ASP A 179 5.63 3.20 15.26
N GLU A 180 5.64 1.88 15.06
CA GLU A 180 6.86 1.06 14.95
C GLU A 180 7.75 1.55 13.79
N TYR A 181 7.13 1.85 12.64
CA TYR A 181 7.84 2.37 11.48
C TYR A 181 8.39 3.77 11.72
N GLU A 182 7.64 4.66 12.36
CA GLU A 182 8.14 5.98 12.75
C GLU A 182 9.38 5.87 13.64
N GLN A 183 9.36 4.96 14.61
CA GLN A 183 10.52 4.69 15.48
C GLN A 183 11.69 4.09 14.71
N PHE A 184 11.43 3.24 13.72
CA PHE A 184 12.45 2.73 12.81
C PHE A 184 13.10 3.88 12.01
N ALA A 185 12.28 4.74 11.38
CA ALA A 185 12.76 5.87 10.59
C ALA A 185 13.54 6.89 11.44
N ARG A 186 13.08 7.18 12.66
CA ARG A 186 13.77 8.11 13.58
C ARG A 186 15.15 7.63 14.03
N ARG A 187 15.39 6.32 14.05
CA ARG A 187 16.72 5.76 14.40
C ARG A 187 17.77 5.97 13.30
N GLY A 188 17.38 6.52 12.15
CA GLY A 188 18.28 6.63 10.99
C GLY A 188 18.56 5.28 10.33
N ASN A 189 17.86 4.22 10.74
CA ASN A 189 17.91 2.94 10.06
C ASN A 189 17.24 3.12 8.69
N GLY A 190 18.01 3.05 7.62
CA GLY A 190 17.51 3.10 6.25
C GLY A 190 17.57 4.46 5.55
N LEU A 191 18.02 5.55 6.19
CA LEU A 191 18.35 6.78 5.45
C LEU A 191 19.87 6.92 5.41
N PRO A 192 20.49 7.08 4.23
CA PRO A 192 21.90 7.47 4.14
C PRO A 192 22.08 8.67 5.05
N GLN A 193 23.03 8.60 6.00
CA GLN A 193 23.17 9.65 7.02
C GLN A 193 23.05 11.00 6.34
N ALA A 194 22.05 11.78 6.73
CA ALA A 194 21.59 12.95 5.99
C ALA A 194 22.74 13.89 5.62
N ARG A 195 23.84 13.88 6.39
CA ARG A 195 25.11 14.57 6.10
C ARG A 195 25.61 14.36 4.66
N HIS A 196 25.48 13.17 4.08
CA HIS A 196 25.90 12.92 2.68
C HIS A 196 24.87 13.43 1.66
N LEU A 197 23.57 13.35 1.97
CA LEU A 197 22.49 13.83 1.10
C LEU A 197 22.41 15.37 1.08
N THR A 198 22.52 16.01 2.25
CA THR A 198 22.39 17.47 2.38
C THR A 198 23.56 18.26 1.79
N ARG A 199 24.73 17.63 1.60
CA ARG A 199 25.89 18.34 1.04
C ARG A 199 25.84 18.49 -0.47
N HIS A 200 25.14 17.61 -1.18
CA HIS A 200 25.18 17.55 -2.64
C HIS A 200 23.81 17.45 -3.33
N ALA A 201 22.76 16.94 -2.69
CA ALA A 201 21.46 16.77 -3.34
C ALA A 201 20.57 18.02 -3.17
N ARG A 202 20.20 18.66 -4.28
CA ARG A 202 19.10 19.64 -4.28
C ARG A 202 17.77 18.90 -4.18
N LEU A 203 17.36 18.54 -2.97
CA LEU A 203 16.04 17.94 -2.77
C LEU A 203 14.94 18.88 -3.30
N PRO A 204 13.97 18.35 -4.08
CA PRO A 204 12.78 19.10 -4.49
C PRO A 204 12.08 19.73 -3.28
N GLU A 205 11.54 20.94 -3.43
CA GLU A 205 10.92 21.69 -2.32
C GLU A 205 9.78 20.92 -1.64
N TYR A 206 9.01 20.14 -2.40
CA TYR A 206 7.89 19.34 -1.88
C TYR A 206 8.31 18.18 -0.96
N LEU A 207 9.59 17.85 -0.89
CA LEU A 207 10.14 16.83 0.01
C LEU A 207 10.76 17.43 1.28
N ARG A 208 10.83 18.77 1.40
CA ARG A 208 11.45 19.47 2.55
C ARG A 208 10.47 19.78 3.69
N SER A 209 9.16 19.69 3.44
CA SER A 209 8.08 19.81 4.43
C SER A 209 7.71 18.46 5.02
#